data_AF-A0A7C3HML3-F1
#
_entry.id   AF-A0A7C3HML3-F1
#
_cell.length_a   1.000
_cell.length_b   1.000
_cell.length_c   1.000
_cell.angle_alpha   90.00
_cell.angle_beta   90.00
_cell.angle_gamma   90.00
#
_symmetry.space_group_name_H-M   'P 1'
#
loop_
_entity.id
_entity.type
_entity.pdbx_description
1 polymer ?
#
loop_
_entity_poly.entity_id
_entity_poly.type
_entity_poly.pdbx_seq_one_letter_code
_entity_poly.pdbx_strand_id
1 'polypeptide(L)'
;MTDNQLDNIKTLQESQKNIKIWIGTIIGVIFLIFFFTFAMLVDKFPPIFFIIESIITLILFPCLFILNRISFAILKLKKGRKPAYKSLIKNLSRDDVDKKPEEVLEKISRQ
;
A
#
# COMPACT_ATOMS: atom_id res chain seq x y z
N MET A 1 23.91 -19.28 -0.09
CA MET A 1 23.55 -18.08 -0.89
C MET A 1 22.04 -17.82 -0.88
N THR A 2 21.22 -18.86 -0.82
CA THR A 2 19.74 -18.82 -0.77
C THR A 2 19.14 -18.20 0.50
N ASP A 3 19.75 -18.39 1.68
CA ASP A 3 19.20 -17.88 2.94
C ASP A 3 19.13 -16.34 2.98
N ASN A 4 20.19 -15.67 2.51
CA ASN A 4 20.22 -14.21 2.39
C ASN A 4 19.16 -13.68 1.42
N GLN A 5 18.81 -14.43 0.37
CA GLN A 5 17.76 -14.02 -0.57
C GLN A 5 16.37 -14.22 0.01
N LEU A 6 16.15 -15.32 0.72
CA LEU A 6 14.90 -15.61 1.41
C LEU A 6 14.61 -14.54 2.48
N ASP A 7 15.60 -14.17 3.29
CA ASP A 7 15.47 -13.12 4.31
C ASP A 7 15.18 -11.75 3.68
N ASN A 8 15.79 -11.46 2.53
CA ASN A 8 15.53 -10.22 1.80
C ASN A 8 14.11 -10.19 1.20
N ILE A 9 13.60 -11.32 0.68
CA ILE A 9 12.21 -11.44 0.20
C ILE A 9 11.23 -11.24 1.36
N LYS A 10 11.45 -11.92 2.49
CA LYS A 10 10.64 -11.78 3.69
C LYS A 10 10.58 -10.33 4.16
N THR A 11 11.72 -9.65 4.21
CA THR A 11 11.81 -8.22 4.56
C THR A 11 11.02 -7.34 3.57
N LEU A 12 11.06 -7.65 2.27
CA LEU A 12 10.30 -6.90 1.26
C LEU A 12 8.79 -7.11 1.41
N GLN A 13 8.35 -8.35 1.59
CA GLN A 13 6.94 -8.70 1.79
C GLN A 13 6.40 -8.05 3.07
N GLU A 14 7.13 -8.14 4.18
CA GLU A 14 6.76 -7.51 5.44
C GLU A 14 6.70 -5.98 5.30
N SER A 15 7.67 -5.37 4.61
CA SER A 15 7.64 -3.93 4.34
C SER A 15 6.43 -3.53 3.49
N GLN A 16 6.07 -4.31 2.48
CA GLN A 16 4.89 -4.01 1.64
C GLN A 16 3.60 -4.19 2.42
N LYS A 17 3.49 -5.25 3.25
CA LYS A 17 2.36 -5.48 4.15
C LYS A 17 2.17 -4.33 5.14
N ASN A 18 3.25 -3.86 5.76
CA ASN A 18 3.20 -2.72 6.67
C ASN A 18 2.77 -1.43 5.95
N ILE A 19 3.26 -1.19 4.74
CA ILE A 19 2.80 -0.05 3.91
C ILE A 19 1.30 -0.18 3.60
N LYS A 20 0.84 -1.38 3.22
CA LYS A 20 -0.58 -1.67 2.95
C LYS A 20 -1.44 -1.35 4.18
N ILE A 21 -1.09 -1.89 5.34
CA ILE A 21 -1.81 -1.65 6.59
C ILE A 21 -1.82 -0.14 6.92
N TRP A 22 -0.67 0.52 6.85
CA TRP A 22 -0.55 1.93 7.20
C TRP A 22 -1.42 2.84 6.31
N ILE A 23 -1.43 2.61 4.99
CA ILE A 23 -2.30 3.34 4.05
C ILE A 23 -3.77 3.07 4.36
N GLY A 24 -4.14 1.81 4.56
CA GLY A 24 -5.51 1.43 4.91
C GLY A 24 -5.99 2.11 6.19
N THR A 25 -5.14 2.14 7.22
CA THR A 25 -5.44 2.83 8.49
C THR A 25 -5.61 4.33 8.28
N ILE A 26 -4.74 4.99 7.52
CA ILE A 26 -4.87 6.44 7.24
C ILE A 26 -6.18 6.74 6.53
N ILE A 27 -6.53 5.97 5.50
CA ILE A 27 -7.79 6.16 4.76
C ILE A 27 -8.98 5.95 5.70
N GLY A 28 -8.95 4.91 6.54
CA GLY A 28 -9.99 4.67 7.55
C GLY A 28 -10.14 5.82 8.53
N VAL A 29 -9.03 6.37 9.03
CA VAL A 29 -9.04 7.53 9.93
C VAL A 29 -9.61 8.77 9.23
N ILE A 30 -9.26 9.02 7.96
CA ILE A 30 -9.82 10.13 7.19
C ILE A 30 -11.34 9.98 7.06
N PHE A 31 -11.84 8.78 6.74
CA PHE A 31 -13.28 8.54 6.66
C PHE A 31 -14.00 8.68 8.00
N LEU A 32 -13.38 8.30 9.11
CA LEU A 32 -13.93 8.55 10.44
C LEU A 32 -14.05 10.06 10.71
N ILE A 33 -13.01 10.83 10.39
CA ILE A 33 -13.03 12.29 10.56
C ILE A 33 -14.18 12.88 9.74
N PHE A 34 -14.28 12.52 8.46
CA PHE A 34 -15.34 12.97 7.55
C PHE A 34 -16.74 12.65 8.10
N PHE A 35 -16.95 11.43 8.57
CA PHE A 35 -18.21 11.03 9.19
C PHE A 35 -18.58 11.90 10.41
N PHE A 36 -17.62 12.18 11.30
CA PHE A 36 -17.88 13.03 12.47
C PHE A 36 -18.02 14.52 12.13
N THR A 37 -17.34 15.01 11.09
CA THR A 37 -17.43 16.40 10.66
C THR A 37 -18.67 16.68 9.83
N PHE A 38 -19.33 15.66 9.27
CA PHE A 38 -20.49 15.79 8.39
C PHE A 38 -21.59 16.71 8.95
N ALA A 39 -22.05 16.45 10.18
CA ALA A 39 -23.13 17.25 10.79
C ALA A 39 -22.73 18.72 10.94
N MET A 40 -21.49 18.97 11.36
CA MET A 40 -20.96 20.33 11.47
C MET A 40 -20.83 21.00 10.10
N LEU A 41 -20.42 20.24 9.08
CA LEU A 41 -20.24 20.71 7.71
C LEU A 41 -21.57 21.18 7.09
N VAL A 42 -22.65 20.42 7.33
CA VAL A 42 -23.99 20.73 6.83
C VAL A 42 -24.56 22.00 7.48
N ASP A 43 -24.33 22.18 8.79
CA ASP A 43 -24.97 23.27 9.54
C ASP A 43 -24.18 24.59 9.51
N LYS A 44 -22.84 24.53 9.47
CA LYS A 44 -21.99 25.71 9.77
C LYS A 44 -20.99 26.08 8.68
N PHE A 45 -20.69 25.19 7.73
CA PHE A 45 -19.66 25.45 6.73
C PHE A 45 -20.24 25.80 5.36
N PRO A 46 -19.53 26.62 4.57
CA PRO A 46 -19.92 26.87 3.18
C PRO A 46 -20.02 25.57 2.37
N PRO A 47 -20.95 25.45 1.42
CA PRO A 47 -21.16 24.24 0.61
C PRO A 47 -19.90 23.74 -0.14
N ILE A 48 -18.92 24.61 -0.37
CA ILE A 48 -17.64 24.24 -0.99
C ILE A 48 -16.90 23.13 -0.22
N PHE A 49 -16.99 23.12 1.12
CA PHE A 49 -16.32 22.10 1.93
C PHE A 49 -16.94 20.73 1.70
N PHE A 50 -18.25 20.66 1.52
CA PHE A 50 -18.98 19.43 1.24
C PHE A 50 -18.57 18.83 -0.11
N ILE A 51 -18.40 19.69 -1.12
CA ILE A 51 -17.93 19.29 -2.45
C ILE A 51 -16.52 18.72 -2.36
N ILE A 52 -15.62 19.39 -1.63
CA ILE A 52 -14.25 18.92 -1.44
C ILE A 52 -14.23 17.56 -0.73
N GLU A 53 -14.97 17.40 0.36
CA GLU A 53 -15.06 16.15 1.11
C GLU A 53 -15.62 14.99 0.26
N SER A 54 -16.64 15.28 -0.56
CA SER A 54 -17.22 14.33 -1.50
C SER A 54 -16.21 13.89 -2.57
N ILE A 55 -15.45 14.84 -3.15
CA ILE A 55 -14.40 14.54 -4.13
C ILE A 55 -13.29 13.69 -3.50
N ILE A 56 -12.83 14.06 -2.30
CA ILE A 56 -11.79 13.28 -1.60
C ILE A 56 -12.28 11.87 -1.32
N THR A 57 -13.54 11.70 -0.89
CA THR A 57 -14.13 10.38 -0.64
C THR A 57 -14.22 9.55 -1.93
N LEU A 58 -14.65 10.15 -3.03
CA LEU A 58 -14.69 9.50 -4.34
C LEU A 58 -13.31 9.06 -4.85
N ILE A 59 -12.22 9.72 -4.42
CA ILE A 59 -10.85 9.35 -4.77
C ILE A 59 -10.30 8.29 -3.82
N LEU A 60 -10.49 8.46 -2.51
CA LEU A 60 -9.94 7.56 -1.49
C LEU A 60 -10.64 6.20 -1.44
N PHE A 61 -11.93 6.15 -1.78
CA PHE A 61 -12.69 4.91 -1.76
C PHE A 61 -12.17 3.89 -2.79
N PRO A 62 -11.97 4.23 -4.08
CA PRO A 62 -11.29 3.35 -5.04
C PRO A 62 -9.87 2.97 -4.62
N CYS A 63 -9.15 3.85 -3.92
CA CYS A 63 -7.79 3.55 -3.45
C CYS A 63 -7.75 2.30 -2.55
N LEU A 64 -8.82 2.02 -1.78
CA LEU A 64 -8.93 0.81 -0.96
C LEU A 64 -8.84 -0.48 -1.79
N PHE A 65 -9.39 -0.49 -2.99
CA PHE A 65 -9.40 -1.67 -3.87
C PHE A 65 -8.06 -1.91 -4.59
N ILE A 66 -7.24 -0.86 -4.73
CA ILE A 66 -5.92 -0.94 -5.39
C ILE A 66 -4.74 -0.86 -4.41
N LEU A 67 -4.97 -1.11 -3.12
CA LEU A 67 -3.96 -1.00 -2.05
C LEU A 67 -2.71 -1.85 -2.31
N ASN A 68 -2.86 -3.05 -2.89
CA ASN A 68 -1.73 -3.91 -3.25
C ASN A 68 -0.83 -3.24 -4.30
N ARG A 69 -1.43 -2.53 -5.27
CA ARG A 69 -0.70 -1.82 -6.31
C ARG A 69 0.00 -0.57 -5.76
N ILE A 70 -0.68 0.17 -4.89
CA ILE A 70 -0.13 1.38 -4.25
C ILE A 70 1.03 1.01 -3.31
N SER A 71 0.82 0.01 -2.44
CA SER A 71 1.87 -0.47 -1.52
C SER A 71 3.10 -0.99 -2.25
N PHE A 72 2.93 -1.71 -3.36
CA PHE A 72 4.04 -2.17 -4.20
C PHE A 72 4.77 -1.01 -4.89
N ALA A 73 4.05 0.00 -5.40
CA ALA A 73 4.66 1.18 -5.99
C ALA A 73 5.53 1.96 -4.97
N ILE A 74 5.03 2.12 -3.75
CA ILE A 74 5.77 2.76 -2.65
C ILE A 74 6.96 1.91 -2.23
N LEU A 75 6.82 0.58 -2.14
CA LEU A 75 7.92 -0.34 -1.88
C LEU A 75 9.03 -0.16 -2.93
N LYS A 76 8.67 -0.12 -4.22
CA LYS A 76 9.61 0.08 -5.33
C LYS A 76 10.33 1.43 -5.24
N LEU A 77 9.62 2.50 -4.88
CA LEU A 77 10.22 3.83 -4.68
C LEU A 77 11.19 3.84 -3.48
N LYS A 78 10.81 3.21 -2.36
CA LYS A 78 11.60 3.24 -1.11
C LYS A 78 12.80 2.30 -1.13
N LYS A 79 12.66 1.10 -1.70
CA LYS A 79 13.66 0.01 -1.64
C LYS A 79 14.32 -0.30 -2.99
N GLY A 80 13.77 0.15 -4.11
CA GLY A 80 14.31 -0.13 -5.45
C GLY A 80 15.67 0.50 -5.77
N ARG A 81 16.10 1.49 -4.97
CA ARG A 81 17.44 2.11 -5.10
C ARG A 81 18.57 1.28 -4.47
N LYS A 82 18.24 0.30 -3.62
CA LYS A 82 19.24 -0.51 -2.91
C LYS A 82 19.66 -1.71 -3.77
N PRO A 83 20.95 -1.95 -4.00
CA PRO A 83 21.43 -3.01 -4.90
C PRO A 83 20.99 -4.41 -4.45
N ALA A 84 20.94 -4.66 -3.14
CA ALA A 84 20.50 -5.92 -2.55
C ALA A 84 19.04 -6.30 -2.87
N TYR A 85 18.16 -5.31 -3.11
CA TYR A 85 16.74 -5.53 -3.37
C TYR A 85 16.34 -5.26 -4.82
N LYS A 86 17.22 -4.63 -5.61
CA LYS A 86 16.91 -4.18 -6.98
C LYS A 86 16.59 -5.34 -7.92
N SER A 87 17.35 -6.43 -7.84
CA SER A 87 17.10 -7.65 -8.63
C SER A 87 15.83 -8.35 -8.17
N LEU A 88 15.64 -8.51 -6.86
CA LEU A 88 14.46 -9.15 -6.27
C LEU A 88 13.16 -8.40 -6.61
N ILE A 89 13.13 -7.07 -6.46
CA ILE A 89 11.96 -6.24 -6.77
C ILE A 89 11.60 -6.26 -8.25
N LYS A 90 12.57 -6.48 -9.15
CA LYS A 90 12.29 -6.58 -10.60
C LYS A 90 11.47 -7.83 -10.94
N ASN A 91 11.71 -8.92 -10.22
CA ASN A 91 11.06 -10.22 -10.44
C ASN A 91 9.88 -10.46 -9.48
N LEU A 92 9.75 -9.64 -8.43
CA LEU A 92 8.63 -9.67 -7.49
C LEU A 92 7.37 -9.09 -8.13
N SER A 93 6.23 -9.78 -8.02
CA SER A 93 4.92 -9.25 -8.40
C SER A 93 4.25 -8.56 -7.22
N ARG A 94 3.34 -7.63 -7.53
CA ARG A 94 2.48 -6.94 -6.54
C ARG A 94 1.64 -7.89 -5.69
N ASP A 95 1.31 -9.05 -6.24
CA ASP A 95 0.45 -10.08 -5.62
C ASP A 95 1.26 -11.12 -4.83
N ASP A 96 2.60 -11.04 -4.87
CA ASP A 96 3.46 -11.98 -4.15
C ASP A 96 3.58 -11.60 -2.65
N VAL A 97 2.95 -10.52 -2.19
CA VAL A 97 2.97 -10.09 -0.77
C VAL A 97 2.23 -11.04 0.17
N ASP A 98 1.22 -11.73 -0.36
CA ASP A 98 0.35 -12.64 0.41
C ASP A 98 0.81 -14.11 0.28
N LYS A 99 1.89 -14.38 -0.46
CA LYS A 99 2.44 -15.72 -0.70
C LYS A 99 3.57 -16.06 0.26
N LYS A 100 3.86 -17.36 0.40
CA LYS A 100 5.00 -17.81 1.20
C LYS A 100 6.32 -17.34 0.57
N PRO A 101 7.30 -16.88 1.37
CA PRO A 101 8.59 -16.44 0.86
C PRO A 101 9.32 -17.51 0.03
N GLU A 102 9.15 -18.80 0.39
CA GLU A 102 9.73 -19.93 -0.33
C GLU A 102 9.18 -20.05 -1.76
N GLU A 103 7.86 -19.92 -1.94
CA GLU A 103 7.19 -20.00 -3.24
C GLU A 103 7.62 -18.84 -4.16
N VAL A 104 7.85 -17.67 -3.57
CA VAL A 104 8.33 -16.48 -4.29
C VAL A 104 9.79 -16.66 -4.71
N LEU A 105 10.63 -17.22 -3.84
CA LEU A 105 12.03 -17.52 -4.16
C LEU A 105 12.12 -18.57 -5.28
N GLU A 106 11.31 -19.63 -5.21
CA GLU A 106 11.25 -20.66 -6.24
C GLU A 106 10.84 -20.08 -7.60
N LYS A 107 9.79 -19.24 -7.62
CA LYS A 107 9.34 -18.53 -8.82
C LYS A 107 10.43 -17.63 -9.41
N ILE A 108 11.19 -16.92 -8.57
CA ILE A 108 12.30 -16.05 -9.00
C ILE A 108 13.49 -16.87 -9.51
N SER A 109 13.73 -18.05 -8.95
CA SER A 109 14.84 -18.94 -9.36
C SER A 109 14.60 -19.69 -10.68
N ARG A 110 13.33 -19.87 -11.06
CA ARG A 110 12.91 -20.52 -12.32
C ARG A 110 12.83 -19.55 -13.52
N GLN A 111 13.01 -18.24 -13.30
CA GLN A 111 13.05 -17.20 -14.34
C GLN A 111 14.48 -16.82 -14.70
#